data_AF-A0A7D5VC94-F1
#
_entry.id   AF-A0A7D5VC94-F1
#
_cell.length_a   1.000
_cell.length_b   1.000
_cell.length_c   1.000
_cell.angle_alpha   90.00
_cell.angle_beta   90.00
_cell.angle_gamma   90.00
#
_symmetry.space_group_name_H-M   'P 1'
#
loop_
_entity.id
_entity.type
_entity.pdbx_description
1 polymer ?
#
loop_
_entity_poly.entity_id
_entity_poly.type
_entity_poly.pdbx_seq_one_letter_code
_entity_poly.pdbx_strand_id
1 'polypeptide(L)'
;MRHAGQDVRKAARALIASKVRSSAGENPGKQTGKLYRSLGYKVSRSGFMAVIEHKKIAGMKDFYWAYLYYGVRRGAKRRKDHKKQQANGSGWRIAPRNNYIVDALDARRTTVQRTIADSVKRALKPKLR
;
A
#
# COMPACT_ATOMS: atom_id res chain seq x y z
N MET A 1 8.65 5.86 15.02
CA MET A 1 7.84 5.49 13.85
C MET A 1 7.29 4.05 13.80
N ARG A 2 7.75 3.10 14.62
CA ARG A 2 7.25 1.72 14.58
C ARG A 2 5.73 1.62 14.81
N HIS A 3 5.21 2.30 15.84
CA HIS A 3 3.78 2.30 16.15
C HIS A 3 2.94 2.97 15.05
N ALA A 4 3.36 4.13 14.54
CA ALA A 4 2.70 4.79 13.42
C ALA A 4 2.62 3.89 12.18
N GLY A 5 3.71 3.21 11.82
CA GLY A 5 3.71 2.25 10.71
C GLY A 5 2.80 1.04 10.93
N GLN A 6 2.74 0.53 12.16
CA GLN A 6 1.80 -0.55 12.54
C GLN A 6 0.34 -0.12 12.41
N ASP A 7 0.03 1.10 12.85
CA ASP A 7 -1.33 1.65 12.84
C ASP A 7 -1.83 1.90 11.41
N VAL A 8 -1.03 2.57 10.57
CA VAL A 8 -1.35 2.76 9.15
C VAL A 8 -1.53 1.41 8.44
N ARG A 9 -0.64 0.43 8.70
CA ARG A 9 -0.80 -0.92 8.15
C ARG A 9 -2.09 -1.58 8.61
N LYS A 10 -2.49 -1.43 9.88
CA LYS A 10 -3.73 -1.99 10.42
C LYS A 10 -4.95 -1.38 9.73
N ALA A 11 -4.97 -0.06 9.57
CA ALA A 11 -6.02 0.66 8.86
C ALA A 11 -6.11 0.22 7.39
N ALA A 12 -4.98 0.18 6.68
CA ALA A 12 -4.90 -0.28 5.29
C ALA A 12 -5.41 -1.73 5.13
N ARG A 13 -5.05 -2.62 6.07
CA ARG A 13 -5.55 -4.00 6.11
C ARG A 13 -7.06 -4.08 6.30
N ALA A 14 -7.65 -3.17 7.08
CA ALA A 14 -9.10 -3.12 7.28
C ALA A 14 -9.83 -2.74 5.98
N LEU A 15 -9.30 -1.78 5.22
CA LEU A 15 -9.87 -1.34 3.94
C LEU A 15 -9.94 -2.48 2.89
N ILE A 16 -9.03 -3.44 2.95
CA ILE A 16 -9.00 -4.63 2.07
C ILE A 16 -9.46 -5.91 2.76
N ALA A 17 -10.14 -5.82 3.91
CA ALA A 17 -10.62 -6.98 4.64
C ALA A 17 -11.97 -7.50 4.12
N SER A 18 -12.76 -6.63 3.47
CA SER A 18 -14.10 -6.94 2.95
C SER A 18 -14.05 -8.09 1.96
N LYS A 19 -14.95 -9.08 2.09
CA LYS A 19 -15.06 -10.22 1.15
C LYS A 19 -15.90 -9.90 -0.10
N VAL A 20 -16.37 -8.67 -0.24
CA VAL A 20 -17.18 -8.24 -1.38
C VAL A 20 -16.29 -8.06 -2.61
N ARG A 21 -16.83 -8.38 -3.80
CA ARG A 21 -16.16 -8.10 -5.06
C ARG A 21 -16.06 -6.58 -5.26
N SER A 22 -14.84 -6.06 -5.34
CA SER A 22 -14.60 -4.64 -5.57
C SER A 22 -14.90 -4.23 -7.02
N SER A 23 -15.29 -2.98 -7.22
CA SER A 23 -15.49 -2.30 -8.50
C SER A 23 -14.32 -1.39 -8.89
N ALA A 24 -14.29 -0.92 -10.13
CA ALA A 24 -13.21 -0.05 -10.61
C ALA A 24 -13.11 1.20 -9.74
N GLY A 25 -11.90 1.60 -9.35
CA GLY A 25 -11.71 2.74 -8.46
C GLY A 25 -12.12 2.51 -6.98
N GLU A 26 -12.64 1.34 -6.61
CA GLU A 26 -12.86 1.00 -5.20
C GLU A 26 -11.63 0.34 -4.58
N ASN A 27 -11.63 0.26 -3.25
CA ASN A 27 -10.64 -0.53 -2.52
C ASN A 27 -10.76 -2.03 -2.86
N PRO A 28 -9.64 -2.74 -3.07
CA PRO A 28 -9.68 -4.15 -3.45
C PRO A 28 -10.35 -5.04 -2.41
N GLY A 29 -11.24 -5.91 -2.88
CA GLY A 29 -11.85 -6.96 -2.06
C GLY A 29 -10.91 -8.11 -1.71
N LYS A 30 -11.19 -8.79 -0.60
CA LYS A 30 -10.47 -9.96 -0.09
C LYS A 30 -11.01 -11.24 -0.71
N GLN A 31 -10.21 -11.87 -1.57
CA GLN A 31 -10.50 -13.20 -2.10
C GLN A 31 -9.71 -14.29 -1.34
N THR A 32 -8.41 -14.44 -1.61
CA THR A 32 -7.55 -15.46 -0.98
C THR A 32 -6.79 -14.96 0.27
N GLY A 33 -6.93 -13.67 0.58
CA GLY A 33 -6.17 -13.01 1.65
C GLY A 33 -4.66 -12.87 1.38
N LYS A 34 -4.16 -13.23 0.20
CA LYS A 34 -2.74 -13.04 -0.15
C LYS A 34 -2.35 -11.56 -0.14
N LEU A 35 -3.16 -10.69 -0.76
CA LEU A 35 -2.96 -9.24 -0.75
C LEU A 35 -2.87 -8.70 0.69
N TYR A 36 -3.82 -9.07 1.54
CA TYR A 36 -3.84 -8.72 2.96
C TYR A 36 -2.55 -9.14 3.70
N ARG A 37 -2.11 -10.39 3.51
CA ARG A 37 -0.91 -10.95 4.15
C ARG A 37 0.38 -10.30 3.65
N SER A 38 0.41 -9.93 2.37
CA SER A 38 1.58 -9.28 1.76
C SER A 38 1.82 -7.85 2.22
N LEU A 39 0.82 -7.18 2.80
CA LEU A 39 0.97 -5.81 3.30
C LEU A 39 1.81 -5.80 4.59
N GLY A 40 3.00 -5.23 4.50
CA GLY A 40 3.96 -5.09 5.58
C GLY A 40 4.29 -3.64 5.89
N TYR A 41 5.17 -3.45 6.87
CA TYR A 41 5.80 -2.16 7.10
C TYR A 41 7.27 -2.36 7.47
N LYS A 42 8.11 -1.39 7.13
CA LYS A 42 9.53 -1.32 7.49
C LYS A 42 9.81 0.06 8.07
N VAL A 43 10.71 0.14 9.05
CA VAL A 43 11.19 1.40 9.61
C VAL A 43 12.58 1.69 9.06
N SER A 44 12.92 2.95 8.82
CA SER A 44 14.28 3.35 8.44
C SER A 44 15.28 3.01 9.56
N ARG A 45 16.56 2.88 9.22
CA ARG A 45 17.63 2.65 10.22
C ARG A 45 17.67 3.74 11.29
N SER A 46 17.38 4.99 10.90
CA SER A 46 17.32 6.14 11.79
C SER A 46 16.08 6.17 12.71
N GLY A 47 15.05 5.34 12.44
CA GLY A 47 13.84 5.29 13.25
C GLY A 47 12.79 6.38 12.96
N PHE A 48 13.10 7.36 12.10
CA PHE A 48 12.27 8.54 11.79
C PHE A 48 11.34 8.37 10.57
N MET A 49 11.40 7.24 9.87
CA MET A 49 10.50 6.96 8.75
C MET A 49 9.92 5.56 8.86
N ALA A 50 8.67 5.39 8.44
CA ALA A 50 8.06 4.08 8.20
C ALA A 50 7.55 4.02 6.76
N VAL A 51 7.86 2.91 6.08
CA VAL A 51 7.39 2.59 4.74
C VAL A 51 6.38 1.47 4.86
N ILE A 52 5.19 1.66 4.29
CA ILE A 52 4.14 0.65 4.19
C ILE A 52 4.11 0.19 2.74
N GLU A 53 4.30 -1.11 2.52
CA GLU A 53 4.45 -1.67 1.18
C GLU A 53 3.95 -3.12 1.12
N HIS A 54 3.67 -3.57 -0.11
CA HIS A 54 3.47 -4.98 -0.39
C HIS A 54 4.80 -5.68 -0.61
N LYS A 55 4.93 -6.89 -0.07
CA LYS A 55 6.03 -7.80 -0.38
C LYS A 55 5.52 -9.05 -1.06
N LYS A 56 6.25 -9.55 -2.06
CA LYS A 56 5.93 -10.85 -2.65
C LYS A 56 6.09 -11.92 -1.57
N ILE A 57 5.03 -12.67 -1.30
CA ILE A 57 5.02 -13.75 -0.29
C ILE A 57 4.92 -15.11 -0.97
N ALA A 58 5.25 -16.17 -0.23
CA ALA A 58 5.05 -17.55 -0.67
C ALA A 58 3.59 -17.77 -1.14
N GLY A 59 3.44 -18.48 -2.27
CA GLY A 59 2.14 -18.72 -2.89
C GLY A 59 1.60 -17.57 -3.75
N MET A 60 2.32 -16.45 -3.90
CA MET A 60 2.05 -15.47 -4.96
C MET A 60 2.90 -15.78 -6.19
N LYS A 61 2.25 -16.23 -7.29
CA LYS A 61 2.91 -16.40 -8.59
C LYS A 61 3.44 -15.04 -9.09
N ASP A 62 2.53 -14.08 -9.17
CA ASP A 62 2.81 -12.71 -9.62
C ASP A 62 2.55 -11.70 -8.50
N PHE A 63 3.16 -10.52 -8.63
CA PHE A 63 3.02 -9.44 -7.65
C PHE A 63 1.67 -8.72 -7.81
N TYR A 64 0.63 -9.34 -7.25
CA TYR A 64 -0.78 -9.00 -7.49
C TYR A 64 -1.12 -7.51 -7.31
N TRP A 65 -0.50 -6.84 -6.33
CA TRP A 65 -0.71 -5.42 -6.06
C TRP A 65 -0.48 -4.52 -7.29
N ALA A 66 0.56 -4.80 -8.09
CA ALA A 66 0.87 -4.01 -9.27
C ALA A 66 -0.28 -4.05 -10.31
N TYR A 67 -0.93 -5.19 -10.46
CA TYR A 67 -2.07 -5.33 -11.37
C TYR A 67 -3.32 -4.60 -10.87
N LEU A 68 -3.47 -4.44 -9.55
CA LEU A 68 -4.58 -3.68 -8.97
C LEU A 68 -4.35 -2.18 -9.10
N TYR A 69 -3.15 -1.70 -8.82
CA TYR A 69 -2.84 -0.27 -8.88
C TYR A 69 -2.78 0.25 -10.33
N TYR A 70 -2.09 -0.46 -11.23
CA TYR A 70 -1.95 -0.02 -12.63
C TYR A 70 -3.08 -0.52 -13.56
N GLY A 71 -3.83 -1.53 -13.12
CA GLY A 71 -4.77 -2.24 -13.98
C GLY A 71 -4.07 -3.11 -15.04
N VAL A 72 -4.88 -3.79 -15.86
CA VAL A 72 -4.42 -4.62 -16.98
C VAL A 72 -5.31 -4.39 -18.17
N ARG A 73 -4.72 -4.01 -19.31
CA ARG A 73 -5.44 -3.86 -20.58
C ARG A 73 -5.75 -5.20 -21.21
N ARG A 74 -6.90 -5.30 -21.88
CA ARG A 74 -7.25 -6.49 -22.66
C ARG A 74 -6.34 -6.59 -23.89
N GLY A 75 -5.89 -7.80 -24.22
CA GLY A 75 -4.92 -8.04 -25.31
C GLY A 75 -3.48 -7.64 -25.00
N ALA A 76 -3.18 -7.19 -23.77
CA ALA A 76 -1.83 -6.80 -23.39
C ALA A 76 -0.89 -8.02 -23.32
N LYS A 77 0.11 -8.06 -24.22
CA LYS A 77 1.15 -9.09 -24.24
C LYS A 77 2.41 -8.60 -23.53
N ARG A 78 3.04 -9.46 -22.72
CA ARG A 78 4.31 -9.12 -22.05
C ARG A 78 5.38 -8.94 -23.11
N ARG A 79 6.01 -7.77 -23.14
CA ARG A 79 7.16 -7.49 -24.01
C ARG A 79 8.46 -7.87 -23.29
N LYS A 80 9.50 -8.23 -24.06
CA LYS A 80 10.83 -8.53 -23.52
C LYS A 80 11.57 -7.29 -23.02
N ASP A 81 11.22 -6.11 -23.54
CA ASP A 81 11.86 -4.82 -23.21
C ASP A 81 11.29 -4.14 -21.96
N HIS A 82 10.36 -4.80 -21.25
CA HIS A 82 9.74 -4.30 -20.02
C HIS A 82 9.07 -2.91 -20.14
N LYS A 83 8.82 -2.43 -21.37
CA LYS A 83 8.17 -1.12 -21.61
C LYS A 83 6.68 -1.19 -21.36
N LYS A 84 6.07 -0.01 -21.14
CA LYS A 84 4.62 0.15 -21.03
C LYS A 84 3.93 -0.49 -22.24
N GLN A 85 2.90 -1.29 -21.96
CA GLN A 85 2.13 -1.99 -22.98
C GLN A 85 1.24 -0.98 -23.72
N GLN A 86 1.13 -1.14 -25.04
CA GLN A 86 0.25 -0.30 -25.85
C GLN A 86 -1.22 -0.60 -25.52
N ALA A 87 -2.04 0.45 -25.48
CA ALA A 87 -3.47 0.35 -25.27
C ALA A 87 -4.14 0.05 -26.62
N ASN A 88 -4.22 -1.24 -26.98
CA ASN A 88 -4.75 -1.67 -28.28
C ASN A 88 -6.29 -1.61 -28.35
N GLY A 89 -6.91 -0.51 -27.88
CA GLY A 89 -8.35 -0.22 -28.00
C GLY A 89 -9.34 -1.10 -27.21
N SER A 90 -8.93 -2.28 -26.76
CA SER A 90 -9.82 -3.33 -26.22
C SER A 90 -10.30 -3.12 -24.76
N GLY A 91 -10.12 -1.93 -24.19
CA GLY A 91 -10.53 -1.63 -22.81
C GLY A 91 -9.70 -2.33 -21.71
N TRP A 92 -10.29 -2.43 -20.51
CA TRP A 92 -9.65 -3.04 -19.33
C TRP A 92 -10.02 -4.52 -19.20
N ARG A 93 -9.02 -5.38 -18.99
CA ARG A 93 -9.23 -6.74 -18.46
C ARG A 93 -9.41 -6.68 -16.94
N ILE A 94 -8.59 -5.87 -16.27
CA ILE A 94 -8.71 -5.55 -14.85
C ILE A 94 -8.61 -4.03 -14.77
N ALA A 95 -9.69 -3.37 -14.41
CA ALA A 95 -9.65 -1.93 -14.17
C ALA A 95 -8.82 -1.62 -12.91
N PRO A 96 -8.07 -0.51 -12.90
CA PRO A 96 -7.36 -0.04 -11.71
C PRO A 96 -8.27 0.09 -10.49
N ARG A 97 -7.69 -0.13 -9.31
CA ARG A 97 -8.33 -0.03 -7.99
C ARG A 97 -7.75 1.15 -7.23
N ASN A 98 -8.45 1.55 -6.17
CA ASN A 98 -7.96 2.64 -5.33
C ASN A 98 -6.71 2.24 -4.54
N ASN A 99 -5.93 3.26 -4.16
CA ASN A 99 -4.78 3.11 -3.30
C ASN A 99 -5.16 3.26 -1.82
N TYR A 100 -5.65 2.17 -1.24
CA TYR A 100 -6.00 2.09 0.18
C TYR A 100 -4.86 2.39 1.16
N ILE A 101 -3.58 2.33 0.73
CA ILE A 101 -2.46 2.70 1.62
C ILE A 101 -2.49 4.22 1.85
N VAL A 102 -2.82 5.00 0.82
CA VAL A 102 -2.97 6.45 0.91
C VAL A 102 -4.22 6.80 1.71
N ASP A 103 -5.36 6.17 1.42
CA ASP A 103 -6.58 6.34 2.24
C ASP A 103 -6.31 6.09 3.73
N ALA A 104 -5.60 5.01 4.04
CA ALA A 104 -5.27 4.65 5.41
C ALA A 104 -4.31 5.66 6.06
N LEU A 105 -3.36 6.19 5.29
CA LEU A 105 -2.46 7.24 5.76
C LEU A 105 -3.24 8.53 6.05
N ASP A 106 -4.16 8.92 5.17
CA ASP A 106 -4.97 10.11 5.34
C ASP A 106 -5.91 9.98 6.54
N ALA A 107 -6.57 8.83 6.71
CA ALA A 107 -7.38 8.53 7.88
C ALA A 107 -6.59 8.55 9.20
N ARG A 108 -5.28 8.32 9.15
CA ARG A 108 -4.38 8.33 10.32
C ARG A 108 -3.46 9.55 10.38
N ARG A 109 -3.66 10.55 9.52
CA ARG A 109 -2.75 11.68 9.34
C ARG A 109 -2.43 12.40 10.65
N THR A 110 -3.46 12.71 11.44
CA THR A 110 -3.34 13.38 12.75
C THR A 110 -2.53 12.55 13.75
N THR A 111 -2.78 11.24 13.80
CA THR A 111 -2.08 10.30 14.69
C THR A 111 -0.61 10.15 14.30
N VAL A 112 -0.33 10.05 12.99
CA VAL A 112 1.04 9.98 12.46
C VAL A 112 1.80 11.27 12.76
N GLN A 113 1.22 12.44 12.47
CA GLN A 113 1.81 13.75 12.76
C GLN A 113 2.13 13.91 14.24
N ARG A 114 1.18 13.56 15.13
CA ARG A 114 1.41 13.59 16.58
C ARG A 114 2.55 12.68 17.01
N THR A 115 2.59 11.45 16.50
CA THR A 115 3.68 10.50 16.80
C THR A 115 5.04 11.05 16.35
N ILE A 116 5.11 11.70 15.19
CA ILE A 116 6.33 12.34 14.70
C ILE A 116 6.72 13.49 15.64
N ALA A 117 5.79 14.40 15.95
CA ALA A 117 6.04 15.53 16.85
C ALA A 117 6.55 15.08 18.23
N ASP A 118 5.90 14.08 18.82
CA ASP A 118 6.32 13.50 20.10
C ASP A 118 7.71 12.86 20.01
N SER A 119 8.02 12.18 18.91
CA SER A 119 9.33 11.57 18.71
C SER A 119 10.45 12.60 18.56
N VAL A 120 10.17 13.71 17.84
CA VAL A 120 11.11 14.82 17.68
C VAL A 120 11.30 15.53 19.02
N LYS A 121 10.22 15.82 19.74
CA LYS A 121 10.27 16.45 21.07
C LYS A 121 11.13 15.66 22.06
N ARG A 122 11.04 14.31 22.05
CA ARG A 122 11.87 13.44 22.90
C ARG A 122 13.34 13.39 22.47
N ALA A 123 13.61 13.53 21.16
CA ALA A 123 14.97 13.49 20.63
C ALA A 123 15.73 14.81 20.86
N LEU A 124 15.02 15.93 20.97
CA LEU A 124 15.59 17.23 21.29
C LEU A 124 16.04 17.23 22.76
N LYS A 125 17.37 17.33 23.00
CA LYS A 125 17.89 17.63 24.33
C LYS A 125 17.60 19.10 24.65
N PRO A 126 16.92 19.43 25.76
CA PRO A 126 16.80 20.82 26.18
C PRO A 126 18.21 21.37 26.43
N LYS A 127 18.50 22.57 25.90
CA LYS A 127 19.72 23.29 26.24
C LYS A 127 19.65 23.58 27.74
N LEU A 128 20.52 22.95 28.54
CA LEU A 128 20.71 23.30 29.94
C LEU A 128 21.01 24.81 29.97
N ARG A 129 20.13 25.56 30.62
CA ARG A 129 20.35 26.98 30.92
C ARG A 129 21.32 27.10 32.06
#